data_AF-A0A963GL48-F1
#
_entry.id   AF-A0A963GL48-F1
#
_cell.length_a   1.000
_cell.length_b   1.000
_cell.length_c   1.000
_cell.angle_alpha   90.00
_cell.angle_beta   90.00
_cell.angle_gamma   90.00
#
_symmetry.space_group_name_H-M   'P 1'
#
loop_
_entity.id
_entity.type
_entity.pdbx_description
1 polymer ?
#
loop_
_entity_poly.entity_id
_entity_poly.type
_entity_poly.pdbx_seq_one_letter_code
_entity_poly.pdbx_strand_id
1 'polypeptide(L)'
;MTAIAMFFMFVVATLGITYWAANRTKSTSDFYTAGGGISGFQNGLAIAGDYMSAATLLGISAMAFTRGMDAFIYAISFFVGWPVILFLMAERLRNLGKFTFADIASYRLDQTRIRTFAAIGSLTVVCFYLIVQMV
;
A
#
# COMPACT_ATOMS: atom_id res chain seq x y z
N MET A 1 -2.58 28.32 16.05
CA MET A 1 -3.47 27.62 17.01
C MET A 1 -4.44 26.67 16.31
N THR A 2 -5.06 27.06 15.20
CA THR A 2 -5.98 26.21 14.40
C THR A 2 -5.32 24.97 13.77
N ALA A 3 -4.14 25.09 13.16
CA ALA A 3 -3.45 23.96 12.52
C ALA A 3 -3.02 22.85 13.50
N ILE A 4 -2.51 23.24 14.69
CA ILE A 4 -2.13 22.30 15.75
C ILE A 4 -3.36 21.53 16.25
N ALA A 5 -4.50 22.22 16.41
CA ALA A 5 -5.76 21.58 16.79
C ALA A 5 -6.24 20.58 15.72
N MET A 6 -6.16 20.93 14.43
CA MET A 6 -6.51 20.03 13.33
C MET A 6 -5.60 18.80 13.29
N PHE A 7 -4.29 18.99 13.51
CA PHE A 7 -3.32 17.88 13.58
C PHE A 7 -3.71 16.88 14.68
N PHE A 8 -3.92 17.35 15.91
CA PHE A 8 -4.30 16.47 17.01
C PHE A 8 -5.67 15.82 16.80
N MET A 9 -6.64 16.53 16.23
CA MET A 9 -7.93 15.95 15.86
C MET A 9 -7.75 14.78 14.89
N PHE A 10 -6.95 14.96 13.84
CA PHE A 10 -6.70 13.92 12.84
C PHE A 10 -5.96 12.71 13.43
N VAL A 11 -4.93 12.96 14.25
CA VAL A 11 -4.17 11.91 14.95
C VAL A 11 -5.08 11.10 15.87
N VAL A 12 -5.87 11.77 16.73
CA VAL A 12 -6.77 11.09 17.68
C VAL A 12 -7.87 10.32 16.94
N ALA A 13 -8.45 10.90 15.89
CA ALA A 13 -9.43 10.20 15.06
C ALA A 13 -8.84 8.94 14.41
N THR A 14 -7.63 9.04 13.84
CA THR A 14 -6.94 7.92 13.19
C THR A 14 -6.64 6.82 14.20
N LEU A 15 -6.02 7.16 15.34
CA LEU A 15 -5.73 6.20 16.41
C LEU A 15 -7.01 5.56 16.99
N GLY A 16 -8.08 6.33 17.14
CA GLY A 16 -9.37 5.83 17.60
C GLY A 16 -9.98 4.80 16.65
N ILE A 17 -9.95 5.07 15.34
CA ILE A 17 -10.41 4.12 14.31
C ILE A 17 -9.53 2.87 14.31
N THR A 18 -8.19 3.03 14.38
CA THR A 18 -7.26 1.89 14.42
C THR A 18 -7.47 1.03 15.66
N TYR A 19 -7.65 1.63 16.84
CA TYR A 19 -7.90 0.89 18.08
C TYR A 19 -9.22 0.10 18.01
N TRP A 20 -10.28 0.74 17.53
CA TRP A 20 -11.57 0.08 17.32
C TRP A 20 -11.48 -1.09 16.33
N ALA A 21 -10.73 -0.91 15.23
CA ALA A 21 -10.53 -1.95 14.23
C ALA A 21 -9.68 -3.11 14.77
N ALA A 22 -8.59 -2.79 15.50
CA ALA A 22 -7.69 -3.78 16.09
C ALA A 22 -8.41 -4.72 17.07
N ASN A 23 -9.37 -4.21 17.86
CA ASN A 23 -10.18 -5.03 18.77
C ASN A 23 -11.12 -6.02 18.06
N ARG A 24 -11.33 -5.89 16.74
CA ARG A 24 -12.17 -6.79 15.94
C ARG A 24 -11.39 -7.88 15.23
N THR A 25 -10.07 -7.77 15.16
CA THR A 25 -9.21 -8.76 14.50
C THR A 25 -8.91 -9.91 15.46
N LYS A 26 -9.40 -11.12 15.16
CA LYS A 26 -9.21 -12.30 16.03
C LYS A 26 -8.44 -13.46 15.37
N SER A 27 -8.35 -13.46 14.04
CA SER A 27 -7.63 -14.48 13.27
C SER A 27 -6.70 -13.87 12.23
N THR A 28 -5.79 -14.68 11.70
CA THR A 28 -4.89 -14.30 10.60
C THR A 28 -5.66 -13.89 9.34
N SER A 29 -6.78 -14.55 9.03
CA SER A 29 -7.66 -14.14 7.93
C SER A 29 -8.36 -12.81 8.20
N ASP A 30 -8.72 -12.52 9.46
CA ASP A 30 -9.27 -11.21 9.81
C ASP A 30 -8.22 -10.10 9.65
N PHE A 31 -6.95 -10.41 9.95
CA PHE A 31 -5.86 -9.45 9.84
C PHE A 31 -5.50 -9.16 8.37
N TYR A 32 -5.39 -10.19 7.53
CA TYR A 32 -4.91 -10.02 6.15
C TYR A 32 -6.02 -9.80 5.12
N THR A 33 -7.23 -10.32 5.33
CA THR A 33 -8.32 -10.21 4.35
C THR A 33 -9.63 -9.69 4.96
N ALA A 34 -9.63 -9.27 6.22
CA ALA A 34 -10.83 -8.87 6.97
C ALA A 34 -11.96 -9.92 6.84
N GLY A 35 -11.59 -11.20 6.84
CA GLY A 35 -12.52 -12.32 6.69
C GLY A 35 -13.24 -12.39 5.33
N GLY A 36 -12.78 -11.64 4.32
CA GLY A 36 -13.42 -11.55 3.00
C GLY A 36 -14.63 -10.59 2.96
N GLY A 37 -14.87 -9.81 4.01
CA GLY A 37 -16.04 -8.93 4.14
C GLY A 37 -15.93 -7.56 3.46
N ILE A 38 -14.82 -7.24 2.78
CA ILE A 38 -14.59 -5.93 2.16
C ILE A 38 -15.22 -5.90 0.76
N SER A 39 -16.13 -4.94 0.52
CA SER A 39 -16.69 -4.73 -0.81
C SER A 39 -15.65 -4.21 -1.80
N GLY A 40 -15.86 -4.44 -3.11
CA GLY A 40 -14.94 -3.98 -4.14
C GLY A 40 -14.69 -2.47 -4.11
N PHE A 41 -15.72 -1.67 -3.79
CA PHE A 41 -15.59 -0.22 -3.66
C PHE A 41 -14.74 0.19 -2.45
N GLN A 42 -14.95 -0.43 -1.29
CA GLN A 42 -14.12 -0.19 -0.10
C GLN A 42 -12.66 -0.58 -0.34
N ASN A 43 -12.42 -1.72 -0.99
CA ASN A 43 -11.07 -2.15 -1.35
C ASN A 43 -10.42 -1.18 -2.34
N GLY A 44 -11.17 -0.69 -3.33
CA GLY A 44 -10.68 0.31 -4.28
C GLY A 44 -10.30 1.63 -3.60
N LEU A 45 -11.13 2.11 -2.65
CA LEU A 45 -10.82 3.30 -1.85
C LEU A 45 -9.58 3.09 -0.97
N ALA A 46 -9.42 1.91 -0.38
CA ALA A 46 -8.24 1.59 0.43
C ALA A 46 -6.95 1.63 -0.43
N ILE A 47 -6.95 0.98 -1.60
CA ILE A 47 -5.81 1.01 -2.53
C ILE A 47 -5.51 2.43 -3.01
N ALA A 48 -6.55 3.22 -3.30
CA ALA A 48 -6.37 4.62 -3.66
C ALA A 48 -5.74 5.42 -2.52
N GLY A 49 -6.17 5.19 -1.27
CA GLY A 49 -5.59 5.79 -0.07
C GLY A 49 -4.12 5.42 0.13
N ASP A 50 -3.79 4.13 0.05
CA ASP A 50 -2.41 3.62 0.19
C ASP A 50 -1.47 4.18 -0.88
N TYR A 51 -1.99 4.48 -2.07
CA TYR A 51 -1.21 5.10 -3.13
C TYR A 51 -0.90 6.58 -2.88
N MET A 52 -1.77 7.28 -2.15
CA MET A 52 -1.58 8.70 -1.84
C MET A 52 -0.54 8.85 -0.73
N SER A 53 0.64 9.33 -1.08
CA SER A 53 1.71 9.61 -0.14
C SER A 53 2.28 11.01 -0.36
N ALA A 54 2.99 11.55 0.64
CA ALA A 54 3.69 12.82 0.53
C ALA A 54 4.73 12.79 -0.61
N ALA A 55 5.38 11.63 -0.82
CA ALA A 55 6.29 11.39 -1.92
C ALA A 55 5.59 11.53 -3.29
N THR A 56 4.41 10.94 -3.46
CA THR A 56 3.62 11.05 -4.70
C THR A 56 3.18 12.49 -4.94
N LEU A 57 2.68 13.17 -3.90
CA LEU A 57 2.21 14.56 -4.00
C LEU A 57 3.35 15.49 -4.40
N LEU A 58 4.42 15.54 -3.59
CA LEU A 58 5.53 16.45 -3.84
C LEU A 58 6.33 16.09 -5.08
N GLY A 59 6.50 14.79 -5.36
CA GLY A 59 7.21 14.31 -6.55
C GLY A 59 6.51 14.72 -7.85
N ILE A 60 5.20 14.46 -7.96
CA ILE A 60 4.44 14.84 -9.16
C ILE A 60 4.30 16.37 -9.26
N SER A 61 4.07 17.08 -8.14
CA SER A 61 4.01 18.55 -8.16
C SER A 61 5.33 19.19 -8.58
N ALA A 62 6.48 18.70 -8.08
CA ALA A 62 7.80 19.18 -8.49
C ALA A 62 8.09 18.86 -9.97
N MET A 63 7.67 17.67 -10.43
CA MET A 63 7.80 17.31 -11.84
C MET A 63 6.92 18.18 -12.74
N ALA A 64 5.68 18.49 -12.32
CA ALA A 64 4.80 19.39 -13.05
C ALA A 64 5.35 20.82 -13.07
N PHE A 65 5.95 21.28 -11.97
CA PHE A 65 6.61 22.59 -11.92
C PHE A 65 7.80 22.68 -12.89
N THR A 66 8.57 21.60 -13.05
CA THR A 66 9.79 21.59 -13.88
C THR A 66 9.55 21.21 -15.34
N ARG A 67 8.58 20.34 -15.63
CA ARG A 67 8.31 19.77 -16.96
C ARG A 67 6.92 20.13 -17.52
N GLY A 68 6.13 20.90 -16.79
CA GLY A 68 4.80 21.32 -17.22
C GLY A 68 3.83 20.14 -17.41
N MET A 69 3.07 20.18 -18.50
CA MET A 69 2.00 19.21 -18.79
C MET A 69 2.50 17.78 -19.00
N ASP A 70 3.76 17.57 -19.37
CA ASP A 70 4.30 16.22 -19.58
C ASP A 70 4.32 15.39 -18.28
N ALA A 71 4.39 16.05 -17.12
CA ALA A 71 4.30 15.40 -15.82
C ALA A 71 2.95 14.71 -15.58
N PHE A 72 1.86 15.19 -16.22
CA PHE A 72 0.55 14.53 -16.12
C PHE A 72 0.56 13.13 -16.75
N ILE A 73 1.33 12.93 -17.81
CA ILE A 73 1.44 11.61 -18.46
C ILE A 73 2.09 10.62 -17.48
N TYR A 74 3.13 11.05 -16.74
CA TYR A 74 3.75 10.23 -15.70
C TYR A 74 2.77 9.90 -14.57
N ALA A 75 1.96 10.86 -14.13
CA ALA A 75 0.97 10.65 -13.09
C ALA A 75 -0.11 9.62 -13.52
N ILE A 76 -0.58 9.68 -14.77
CA ILE A 76 -1.63 8.78 -15.27
C ILE A 76 -1.09 7.37 -15.56
N SER A 77 0.13 7.29 -16.08
CA SER A 77 0.77 6.02 -16.49
C SER A 77 0.88 5.04 -15.33
N PHE A 78 1.01 5.52 -14.09
CA PHE A 78 1.05 4.68 -12.90
C PHE A 78 -0.24 3.88 -12.67
N PHE A 79 -1.40 4.46 -13.00
CA PHE A 79 -2.70 3.80 -12.85
C PHE A 79 -2.97 2.71 -13.89
N VAL A 80 -2.25 2.73 -15.02
CA VAL A 80 -2.38 1.71 -16.08
C VAL A 80 -1.93 0.33 -15.58
N GLY A 81 -0.99 0.29 -14.63
CA GLY A 81 -0.54 -0.96 -14.02
C GLY A 81 -1.60 -1.67 -13.17
N TRP A 82 -2.56 -0.93 -12.60
CA TRP A 82 -3.54 -1.51 -11.68
C TRP A 82 -4.49 -2.50 -12.35
N PRO A 83 -5.16 -2.19 -13.48
CA PRO A 83 -5.94 -3.17 -14.22
C PRO A 83 -5.13 -4.38 -14.66
N VAL A 84 -3.87 -4.19 -15.05
CA VAL A 84 -3.00 -5.29 -15.50
C VAL A 84 -2.77 -6.28 -14.35
N ILE A 85 -2.41 -5.79 -13.16
CA ILE A 85 -2.22 -6.65 -11.98
C ILE A 85 -3.55 -7.27 -11.55
N LEU A 86 -4.64 -6.50 -11.57
CA LEU A 86 -5.96 -6.96 -11.16
C LEU A 86 -6.47 -8.09 -12.05
N PHE A 87 -6.38 -7.96 -13.37
CA PHE A 87 -6.89 -8.97 -14.30
C PHE A 87 -5.95 -10.17 -14.50
N LEU A 88 -4.62 -9.96 -14.48
CA LEU A 88 -3.68 -11.04 -14.78
C LEU A 88 -3.20 -11.79 -13.53
N MET A 89 -3.12 -11.11 -12.39
CA MET A 89 -2.44 -11.63 -11.20
C MET A 89 -3.40 -11.90 -10.04
N ALA A 90 -4.36 -11.00 -9.77
CA ALA A 90 -5.13 -11.04 -8.52
C ALA A 90 -5.85 -12.37 -8.28
N GLU A 91 -6.49 -12.96 -9.30
CA GLU A 91 -7.16 -14.25 -9.16
C GLU A 91 -6.18 -15.38 -8.83
N ARG A 92 -5.02 -15.42 -9.51
CA ARG A 92 -3.98 -16.43 -9.27
C ARG A 92 -3.44 -16.34 -7.85
N LEU A 93 -3.17 -15.13 -7.36
CA LEU A 93 -2.69 -14.91 -6.00
C LEU A 93 -3.76 -15.30 -4.96
N ARG A 94 -5.02 -14.94 -5.20
CA ARG A 94 -6.13 -15.33 -4.32
C ARG A 94 -6.28 -16.85 -4.23
N ASN A 95 -6.16 -17.55 -5.36
CA ASN A 95 -6.29 -19.01 -5.42
C ASN A 95 -5.11 -19.75 -4.75
N LEU A 96 -3.95 -19.10 -4.56
CA LEU A 96 -2.82 -19.68 -3.81
C LEU A 96 -3.05 -19.74 -2.29
N GLY A 97 -4.00 -18.96 -1.76
CA GLY A 97 -4.35 -18.98 -0.33
C GLY A 97 -3.23 -18.54 0.61
N LYS A 98 -2.23 -17.79 0.11
CA LYS A 98 -1.12 -17.22 0.89
C LYS A 98 -1.32 -15.72 1.04
N PHE A 99 -0.94 -15.17 2.20
CA PHE A 99 -1.21 -13.78 2.54
C PHE A 99 -0.03 -12.83 2.28
N THR A 100 1.22 -13.32 2.32
CA THR A 100 2.40 -12.46 2.16
C THR A 100 3.09 -12.69 0.81
N PHE A 101 3.72 -11.64 0.27
CA PHE A 101 4.52 -11.75 -0.95
C PHE A 101 5.60 -12.82 -0.85
N ALA A 102 6.28 -12.90 0.30
CA ALA A 102 7.33 -13.89 0.54
C ALA A 102 6.79 -15.33 0.46
N ASP A 103 5.61 -15.59 1.03
CA ASP A 103 4.96 -16.91 0.99
C ASP A 103 4.51 -17.31 -0.41
N ILE A 104 4.05 -16.33 -1.20
CA ILE A 104 3.65 -16.52 -2.59
C ILE A 104 4.89 -16.83 -3.44
N ALA A 105 5.95 -16.04 -3.30
CA ALA A 105 7.19 -16.22 -4.04
C ALA A 105 7.87 -17.55 -3.70
N SER A 106 7.84 -17.96 -2.43
CA SER A 106 8.44 -19.21 -1.98
C SER A 106 7.54 -20.44 -2.16
N TYR A 107 6.33 -20.30 -2.71
CA TYR A 107 5.36 -21.39 -2.80
C TYR A 107 5.85 -22.58 -3.63
N ARG A 108 6.60 -22.32 -4.71
CA ARG A 108 7.16 -23.35 -5.60
C ARG A 108 8.70 -23.34 -5.65
N LEU A 109 9.34 -22.60 -4.75
CA LEU A 109 10.78 -22.37 -4.72
C LEU A 109 11.35 -22.71 -3.34
N ASP A 110 12.68 -22.59 -3.19
CA ASP A 110 13.34 -22.79 -1.90
C ASP A 110 12.86 -21.77 -0.87
N GLN A 111 12.20 -22.26 0.19
CA GLN A 111 11.57 -21.45 1.23
C GLN A 111 12.56 -20.51 1.92
N THR A 112 13.72 -21.03 2.33
CA THR A 112 14.69 -20.27 3.14
C THR A 112 15.37 -19.19 2.31
N ARG A 113 15.85 -19.54 1.11
CA ARG A 113 16.57 -18.60 0.25
C ARG A 113 15.66 -17.50 -0.27
N ILE A 114 14.46 -17.86 -0.76
CA ILE A 114 13.54 -16.87 -1.34
C ILE A 114 12.97 -15.95 -0.27
N ARG A 115 12.62 -16.45 0.92
CA ARG A 115 12.15 -15.58 2.01
C ARG A 115 13.23 -14.61 2.48
N THR A 116 14.48 -15.08 2.60
CA THR A 116 15.61 -14.21 2.97
C THR A 116 15.83 -13.14 1.91
N PHE A 117 15.82 -13.52 0.64
CA PHE A 117 15.95 -12.58 -0.47
C PHE A 117 14.81 -11.56 -0.51
N ALA A 118 13.56 -12.01 -0.36
CA ALA A 118 12.40 -11.15 -0.31
C ALA A 118 12.47 -10.17 0.86
N ALA A 119 12.87 -10.64 2.06
CA ALA A 119 13.02 -9.78 3.23
C ALA A 119 14.10 -8.70 3.03
N ILE A 120 15.28 -9.07 2.53
CA ILE A 120 16.37 -8.11 2.26
C ILE A 120 15.96 -7.12 1.17
N GLY A 121 15.34 -7.60 0.08
CA GLY A 121 14.85 -6.76 -1.00
C GLY A 121 13.79 -5.76 -0.50
N SER A 122 12.79 -6.25 0.25
CA SER A 122 11.76 -5.40 0.84
C SER A 122 12.35 -4.36 1.80
N LEU A 123 13.26 -4.75 2.70
CA LEU A 123 13.94 -3.81 3.61
C LEU A 123 14.71 -2.74 2.85
N THR A 124 15.45 -3.13 1.82
CA THR A 124 16.23 -2.21 0.98
C THR A 124 15.31 -1.17 0.34
N VAL A 125 14.23 -1.60 -0.30
CA VAL A 125 13.25 -0.70 -0.95
C VAL A 125 12.58 0.22 0.08
N VAL A 126 12.16 -0.34 1.23
CA VAL A 126 11.52 0.43 2.30
C VAL A 126 12.47 1.49 2.86
N CYS A 127 13.75 1.18 3.08
CA CYS A 127 14.73 2.17 3.56
C CYS A 127 14.82 3.38 2.63
N PHE A 128 14.96 3.18 1.32
CA PHE A 128 14.98 4.29 0.36
C PHE A 128 13.64 5.03 0.30
N TYR A 129 12.53 4.29 0.37
CA TYR A 129 11.20 4.87 0.30
C TYR A 129 10.88 5.76 1.51
N LEU A 130 11.29 5.35 2.72
CA LEU A 130 11.11 6.14 3.93
C LEU A 130 11.85 7.48 3.88
N ILE A 131 13.04 7.54 3.27
CA ILE A 131 13.78 8.81 3.10
C ILE A 131 12.93 9.85 2.36
N VAL A 132 12.23 9.43 1.31
CA VAL A 132 11.39 10.33 0.50
C VAL A 132 10.09 10.70 1.23
N GLN A 133 9.64 9.88 2.18
CA GLN A 133 8.43 10.15 2.97
C GLN A 133 8.64 11.05 4.20
N MET A 134 9.87 11.28 4.66
CA MET A 134 10.19 12.10 5.85
C MET A 134 10.12 13.62 5.59
N VAL A 135 9.10 14.06 4.84
CA VAL A 135 8.89 15.47 4.46
C VAL A 135 7.94 16.20 5.40
#